data_AF-A0A0L6JPC4-F1
#
_entry.id   AF-A0A0L6JPC4-F1
#
_cell.length_a   1.000
_cell.length_b   1.000
_cell.length_c   1.000
_cell.angle_alpha   90.00
_cell.angle_beta   90.00
_cell.angle_gamma   90.00
#
_symmetry.space_group_name_H-M   'P 1'
#
loop_
_entity.id
_entity.type
_entity.pdbx_description
1 polymer ?
#
loop_
_entity_poly.entity_id
_entity_poly.type
_entity_poly.pdbx_seq_one_letter_code
_entity_poly.pdbx_strand_id
1 'polypeptide(L)'
;MISRGFVYVREAEEFIEEIKHLARDALEKCQGKSWSTMKSTVKDALRDYLYQKIKRKPMILPIIMDILNSLQHDVEVLPGRE
;
A
#
# COMPACT_ATOMS: atom_id res chain seq x y z
N MET A 1 -6.40 4.16 -1.03
CA MET A 1 -5.09 4.84 -1.07
C MET A 1 -5.24 6.18 -0.39
N ILE A 2 -4.28 6.57 0.45
CA ILE A 2 -4.26 7.86 1.13
C ILE A 2 -2.97 8.58 0.70
N SER A 3 -3.08 9.83 0.26
CA SER A 3 -1.93 10.69 -0.09
C SER A 3 -1.92 11.94 0.78
N ARG A 4 -0.75 12.33 1.29
CA ARG A 4 -0.55 13.59 2.04
C ARG A 4 0.48 14.46 1.31
N GLY A 5 0.11 15.71 0.97
CA GLY A 5 1.01 16.68 0.32
C GLY A 5 1.48 16.34 -1.10
N PHE A 6 0.88 15.33 -1.72
CA PHE A 6 1.34 14.76 -2.98
C PHE A 6 0.37 14.96 -4.15
N VAL A 7 -0.93 14.91 -3.88
CA VAL A 7 -1.98 14.94 -4.90
C VAL A 7 -3.15 15.80 -4.39
N TYR A 8 -3.61 16.75 -5.20
CA TYR A 8 -4.86 17.49 -4.99
C TYR A 8 -6.00 16.70 -5.66
N VAL A 9 -7.06 16.40 -4.90
CA VAL A 9 -7.99 15.29 -5.20
C VAL A 9 -8.86 15.51 -6.46
N ARG A 10 -9.00 16.74 -6.97
CA ARG A 10 -9.89 17.03 -8.10
C ARG A 10 -9.27 16.76 -9.48
N GLU A 11 -7.98 17.04 -9.68
CA GLU A 11 -7.33 16.80 -10.98
C GLU A 11 -6.64 15.42 -11.09
N ALA A 12 -6.65 14.63 -10.01
CA ALA A 12 -5.78 13.45 -9.91
C ALA A 12 -6.54 12.14 -9.71
N GLU A 13 -7.85 12.13 -9.94
CA GLU A 13 -8.68 10.92 -9.80
C GLU A 13 -8.19 9.81 -10.74
N GLU A 14 -7.97 10.13 -12.02
CA GLU A 14 -7.41 9.21 -13.01
C GLU A 14 -6.02 8.71 -12.59
N PHE A 15 -5.16 9.60 -12.11
CA PHE A 15 -3.82 9.24 -11.65
C PHE A 15 -3.84 8.29 -10.45
N ILE A 16 -4.73 8.53 -9.49
CA ILE A 16 -4.95 7.65 -8.34
C ILE A 16 -5.46 6.29 -8.81
N GLU A 17 -6.34 6.26 -9.81
CA GLU A 17 -6.89 5.02 -10.33
C GLU A 17 -5.85 4.18 -11.08
N GLU A 18 -4.96 4.81 -11.87
CA GLU A 18 -3.79 4.17 -12.48
C GLU A 18 -2.90 3.52 -11.40
N ILE A 19 -2.64 4.24 -10.30
CA ILE A 19 -1.83 3.74 -9.18
C ILE A 19 -2.47 2.52 -8.50
N LYS A 20 -3.79 2.56 -8.30
CA LYS A 20 -4.52 1.42 -7.73
C LYS A 20 -4.45 0.20 -8.64
N HIS A 21 -4.63 0.37 -9.95
CA HIS A 21 -4.50 -0.72 -10.92
C HIS A 21 -3.10 -1.33 -10.87
N LEU A 22 -2.06 -0.49 -10.92
CA LEU A 22 -0.68 -0.95 -10.83
C LEU A 22 -0.40 -1.75 -9.54
N ALA A 23 -0.93 -1.29 -8.41
CA ALA A 23 -0.79 -2.02 -7.14
C ALA A 23 -1.51 -3.37 -7.16
N ARG A 24 -2.69 -3.47 -7.78
CA ARG A 24 -3.44 -4.73 -7.96
C ARG A 24 -2.66 -5.70 -8.85
N ASP A 25 -2.19 -5.26 -10.00
CA ASP A 25 -1.41 -6.09 -10.93
C ASP A 25 -0.12 -6.62 -10.27
N ALA A 26 0.54 -5.79 -9.45
CA ALA A 26 1.72 -6.18 -8.70
C ALA A 26 1.40 -7.27 -7.65
N LEU A 27 0.23 -7.19 -7.00
CA LEU A 27 -0.23 -8.19 -6.05
C LEU A 27 -0.62 -9.51 -6.73
N GLU A 28 -1.31 -9.45 -7.87
CA GLU A 28 -1.67 -10.65 -8.65
C GLU A 28 -0.44 -11.45 -9.09
N LYS A 29 0.65 -10.77 -9.47
CA LYS A 29 1.94 -11.40 -9.79
C LYS A 29 2.65 -12.03 -8.58
N CYS A 30 2.12 -11.84 -7.39
CA CYS A 30 2.68 -12.32 -6.14
C CYS A 30 1.80 -13.35 -5.42
N GLN A 31 0.82 -13.94 -6.12
CA GLN A 31 0.06 -15.10 -5.63
C GLN A 31 1.00 -16.16 -5.03
N GLY A 32 0.73 -16.57 -3.78
CA GLY A 32 1.53 -17.55 -3.05
C GLY A 32 2.88 -17.07 -2.49
N LYS A 33 3.23 -15.79 -2.63
CA LYS A 33 4.46 -15.21 -2.04
C LYS A 33 4.23 -14.71 -0.61
N SER A 34 5.32 -14.52 0.13
CA SER A 34 5.26 -13.96 1.50
C SER A 34 4.78 -12.49 1.50
N TRP A 35 4.23 -12.05 2.63
CA TRP A 35 3.81 -10.66 2.81
C TRP A 35 4.95 -9.65 2.63
N SER A 36 6.18 -9.99 3.02
CA SER A 36 7.34 -9.12 2.83
C SER A 36 7.67 -8.92 1.35
N THR A 37 7.62 -9.99 0.55
CA THR A 37 7.82 -9.91 -0.90
C THR A 37 6.71 -9.10 -1.56
N MET A 38 5.44 -9.34 -1.21
CA MET A 38 4.32 -8.55 -1.74
C MET A 38 4.45 -7.06 -1.43
N LYS A 39 4.78 -6.69 -0.18
CA LYS A 39 5.01 -5.30 0.21
C LYS A 39 6.13 -4.66 -0.61
N SER A 40 7.24 -5.36 -0.85
CA SER A 40 8.34 -4.82 -1.65
C SER A 40 7.94 -4.68 -3.12
N THR A 41 7.34 -5.70 -3.73
CA THR A 41 6.96 -5.67 -5.14
C THR A 41 5.99 -4.53 -5.44
N VAL A 42 4.98 -4.32 -4.59
CA VAL A 42 4.06 -3.17 -4.73
C VAL A 42 4.82 -1.85 -4.59
N LYS A 43 5.65 -1.71 -3.56
CA LYS A 43 6.43 -0.49 -3.31
C LYS A 43 7.33 -0.14 -4.50
N ASP A 44 8.03 -1.12 -5.06
CA ASP A 44 8.97 -0.91 -6.15
C ASP A 44 8.26 -0.55 -7.45
N ALA A 45 7.17 -1.26 -7.79
CA ALA A 45 6.33 -0.93 -8.94
C ALA A 45 5.77 0.50 -8.86
N LEU A 46 5.23 0.88 -7.70
CA LEU A 46 4.73 2.23 -7.47
C LEU A 46 5.85 3.27 -7.55
N ARG A 47 7.03 2.99 -6.99
CA ARG A 47 8.16 3.92 -7.02
C ARG A 47 8.60 4.23 -8.45
N ASP A 48 8.68 3.21 -9.30
CA ASP A 48 9.12 3.35 -10.68
C ASP A 48 8.10 4.11 -11.52
N TYR A 49 6.81 3.76 -11.38
CA TYR A 49 5.72 4.48 -12.07
C TYR A 49 5.63 5.95 -11.64
N LEU A 50 5.68 6.23 -10.33
CA LEU A 50 5.63 7.62 -9.83
C LEU A 50 6.84 8.41 -10.32
N TYR A 51 8.04 7.82 -10.34
CA TYR A 51 9.20 8.49 -10.90
C TYR A 51 9.05 8.77 -12.39
N GLN A 52 8.49 7.84 -13.17
CA GLN A 52 8.26 8.04 -14.60
C GLN A 52 7.24 9.15 -14.87
N LYS A 53 6.09 9.15 -14.19
CA LYS A 53 4.98 10.08 -14.43
C LYS A 53 5.25 11.49 -13.90
N ILE A 54 5.84 11.63 -12.71
CA ILE A 54 5.95 12.93 -12.02
C ILE A 54 7.38 13.34 -11.64
N LYS A 55 8.39 12.54 -11.99
CA LYS A 55 9.83 12.81 -11.73
C LYS A 55 10.17 13.05 -10.26
N ARG A 56 9.38 12.50 -9.33
CA ARG A 56 9.64 12.55 -7.88
C ARG A 56 9.60 11.15 -7.28
N LYS A 57 10.19 11.01 -6.08
CA LYS A 57 10.21 9.77 -5.29
C LYS A 57 9.48 9.99 -3.96
N PRO A 58 8.14 9.97 -3.96
CA PRO A 58 7.37 10.11 -2.72
C PRO A 58 7.63 8.94 -1.78
N MET A 59 7.40 9.17 -0.48
CA MET A 59 7.41 8.10 0.51
C MET A 59 6.19 7.20 0.31
N ILE A 60 6.42 5.89 0.12
CA ILE A 60 5.38 4.88 -0.06
C ILE A 60 5.42 3.94 1.14
N LEU A 61 4.32 3.89 1.89
CA LEU A 61 4.16 3.00 3.04
C LEU A 61 3.07 1.94 2.75
N PRO A 62 3.44 0.73 2.31
CA PRO A 62 2.48 -0.34 2.06
C PRO A 62 2.03 -1.00 3.38
N ILE A 63 0.72 -1.11 3.59
CA ILE A 63 0.10 -1.81 4.71
C ILE A 63 -0.68 -2.99 4.14
N ILE A 64 -0.36 -4.21 4.58
CA ILE A 64 -1.12 -5.43 4.29
C ILE A 64 -1.60 -5.94 5.64
N MET A 65 -2.91 -6.15 5.74
CA MET A 65 -3.59 -6.61 6.96
C MET A 65 -4.45 -7.82 6.58
N ASP A 66 -4.34 -8.88 7.37
CA ASP A 66 -5.25 -10.01 7.29
C ASP A 66 -6.47 -9.70 8.17
N ILE A 67 -7.65 -9.63 7.55
CA ILE A 67 -8.92 -9.27 8.20
C ILE A 67 -9.53 -10.44 9.00
N LEU A 68 -9.08 -11.68 8.76
CA LEU A 68 -9.59 -12.86 9.47
C LEU A 68 -8.80 -13.12 10.76
N ASN A 69 -7.53 -12.73 10.80
CA ASN A 69 -6.67 -12.88 11.97
C ASN A 69 -6.70 -11.67 12.92
N SER A 70 -7.27 -10.54 12.48
CA SER A 70 -7.36 -9.31 13.27
C SER A 70 -8.32 -9.40 14.47
N LEU A 71 -9.22 -10.38 14.53
CA LEU A 71 -10.08 -10.59 15.70
C LEU A 71 -9.36 -11.25 16.89
N GLN A 72 -8.18 -11.85 16.69
CA GLN A 72 -7.40 -12.45 17.80
C GLN A 72 -6.33 -11.52 18.36
N HIS A 73 -5.76 -10.61 17.56
CA HIS A 73 -4.62 -9.78 18.00
C HIS A 73 -5.01 -8.55 18.84
N ASP A 74 -6.23 -8.03 18.71
CA ASP A 74 -6.67 -6.86 19.49
C ASP A 74 -7.03 -7.20 20.96
N VAL A 75 -7.20 -8.49 21.30
CA VAL A 75 -7.56 -8.92 22.68
C VAL A 75 -6.33 -9.05 23.59
N GLU A 76 -5.13 -9.28 23.04
CA GLU A 76 -3.89 -9.43 23.84
C GLU A 76 -3.23 -8.10 24.26
N VAL A 77 -3.69 -6.95 23.75
CA VAL A 77 -3.05 -5.63 23.99
C VAL A 77 -3.91 -4.71 24.88
N LEU A 78 -4.64 -5.27 25.83
CA LEU A 78 -5.15 -4.52 26.97
C LEU A 78 -4.26 -4.84 28.19
N PRO A 79 -3.28 -3.99 28.54
CA PRO A 79 -2.58 -4.15 29.81
C PRO A 79 -3.60 -3.96 30.94
N GLY A 80 -3.96 -5.09 31.56
CA GLY A 80 -4.63 -5.13 32.84
C GLY A 80 -3.81 -4.33 33.84
N ARG A 81 -4.53 -3.56 34.66
CA ARG A 81 -3.98 -2.81 35.79
C ARG A 81 -3.29 -3.77 36.77
N GLU A 82 -2.02 -3.53 37.02
CA GLU A 82 -1.36 -3.74 38.32
C GLU A 82 -0.35 -2.62 38.55
#